data_AF-A0A7W7MBH6-F1
#
_entry.id   AF-A0A7W7MBH6-F1
#
_cell.length_a   1.000
_cell.length_b   1.000
_cell.length_c   1.000
_cell.angle_alpha   90.00
_cell.angle_beta   90.00
_cell.angle_gamma   90.00
#
_symmetry.space_group_name_H-M   'P 1'
#
loop_
_entity.id
_entity.type
_entity.pdbx_description
1 polymer ?
#
loop_
_entity_poly.entity_id
_entity_poly.type
_entity_poly.pdbx_seq_one_letter_code
_entity_poly.pdbx_strand_id
1 'polypeptide(L)'
;MNQKTLRLVGYWDDPSAPDGWPDVHAFLADNLPSEERDAVAAYLRSGTVFVASAGFSICRLCGVLNGSTELTDGEHFVWPEGLGHYVESHNVRLPAEVLEVARRGAARPVDPFAFERALFETHELTIEERWWRSLPATDNQSA
;
A
#
# COMPACT_ATOMS: atom_id res chain seq x y z
N MET A 1 -8.80 22.99 -13.99
CA MET A 1 -7.93 22.59 -12.86
C MET A 1 -7.44 21.19 -13.17
N ASN A 2 -6.14 20.90 -13.07
CA ASN A 2 -5.61 19.58 -13.35
C ASN A 2 -5.81 18.73 -12.09
N GLN A 3 -6.72 17.77 -12.13
CA GLN A 3 -6.97 16.84 -11.03
C GLN A 3 -5.73 15.94 -10.86
N LYS A 4 -5.26 15.80 -9.63
CA LYS A 4 -4.11 14.94 -9.31
C LYS A 4 -4.60 13.57 -8.85
N THR A 5 -3.93 12.53 -9.30
CA THR A 5 -4.33 11.14 -9.03
C THR A 5 -3.20 10.38 -8.35
N LEU A 6 -3.49 9.80 -7.20
CA LEU A 6 -2.57 8.89 -6.47
C LEU A 6 -3.05 7.45 -6.66
N ARG A 7 -2.13 6.49 -6.64
CA ARG A 7 -2.48 5.07 -6.76
C ARG A 7 -2.61 4.45 -5.38
N LEU A 8 -3.63 3.63 -5.19
CA LEU A 8 -3.74 2.80 -4.00
C LEU A 8 -2.79 1.61 -4.12
N VAL A 9 -2.11 1.25 -3.04
CA VAL A 9 -1.27 0.04 -2.94
C VAL A 9 -1.46 -0.67 -1.60
N GLY A 10 -1.19 -1.98 -1.57
CA GLY A 10 -1.15 -2.76 -0.34
C GLY A 10 -2.48 -3.30 0.15
N TYR A 11 -3.54 -3.17 -0.63
CA TYR A 11 -4.80 -3.88 -0.37
C TYR A 11 -4.69 -5.29 -0.93
N TRP A 12 -5.00 -6.27 -0.10
CA TRP A 12 -4.86 -7.68 -0.45
C TRP A 12 -6.21 -8.36 -0.37
N ASP A 13 -6.40 -9.34 -1.25
CA ASP A 13 -7.59 -10.19 -1.22
C ASP A 13 -7.66 -10.98 0.08
N ASP A 14 -8.89 -11.31 0.49
CA ASP A 14 -9.14 -12.24 1.58
C ASP A 14 -9.64 -13.57 1.00
N PRO A 15 -8.94 -14.69 1.18
CA PRO A 15 -9.39 -15.98 0.66
C PRO A 15 -10.78 -16.40 1.15
N SER A 16 -11.25 -15.86 2.28
CA SER A 16 -12.58 -16.13 2.82
C SER A 16 -13.68 -15.21 2.26
N ALA A 17 -13.29 -14.10 1.64
CA ALA A 17 -14.19 -13.12 1.01
C ALA A 17 -13.46 -12.39 -0.12
N PRO A 18 -13.40 -12.98 -1.35
CA PRO A 18 -12.69 -12.38 -2.46
C PRO A 18 -13.38 -11.08 -2.93
N ASP A 19 -12.62 -9.99 -2.96
CA ASP A 19 -13.08 -8.64 -3.31
C ASP A 19 -12.43 -8.13 -4.61
N GLY A 20 -11.70 -9.00 -5.32
CA GLY A 20 -11.01 -8.69 -6.56
C GLY A 20 -9.74 -7.85 -6.35
N TRP A 21 -9.12 -7.99 -5.19
CA TRP A 21 -7.78 -7.46 -4.90
C TRP A 21 -6.69 -8.49 -5.28
N PRO A 22 -5.42 -8.09 -5.39
CA PRO A 22 -4.33 -9.04 -5.60
C PRO A 22 -4.15 -9.97 -4.40
N ASP A 23 -3.70 -11.19 -4.66
CA ASP A 23 -3.30 -12.13 -3.62
C ASP A 23 -1.85 -11.83 -3.21
N VAL A 24 -1.64 -11.55 -1.93
CA VAL A 24 -0.32 -11.24 -1.38
C VAL A 24 0.69 -12.36 -1.58
N HIS A 25 0.25 -13.62 -1.70
CA HIS A 25 1.14 -14.76 -1.93
C HIS A 25 1.86 -14.66 -3.29
N ALA A 26 1.25 -14.01 -4.29
CA ALA A 26 1.87 -13.78 -5.59
C ALA A 26 3.04 -12.78 -5.56
N PHE A 27 3.23 -12.09 -4.43
CA PHE A 27 4.28 -11.07 -4.24
C PHE A 27 5.41 -11.56 -3.33
N LEU A 28 5.35 -12.79 -2.83
CA LEU A 28 6.43 -13.35 -2.01
C LEU A 28 7.68 -13.57 -2.85
N ALA A 29 8.82 -13.05 -2.40
CA ALA A 29 10.11 -13.30 -2.99
C ALA A 29 10.95 -14.23 -2.10
N ASP A 30 11.49 -15.31 -2.67
CA ASP A 30 12.43 -16.21 -1.98
C ASP A 30 13.66 -15.46 -1.45
N ASN A 31 14.06 -14.41 -2.16
CA ASN A 31 15.17 -13.55 -1.78
C ASN A 31 14.87 -12.10 -2.17
N LEU A 32 14.54 -11.27 -1.17
CA LEU A 32 14.43 -9.82 -1.32
C LEU A 32 15.73 -9.18 -0.82
N PRO A 33 16.50 -8.46 -1.68
CA PRO A 33 17.70 -7.78 -1.24
C PRO A 33 17.42 -6.86 -0.05
N SER A 34 18.26 -6.89 0.99
CA SER A 34 18.04 -6.09 2.20
C SER A 34 17.95 -4.60 1.90
N GLU A 35 18.76 -4.09 0.97
CA GLU A 35 18.72 -2.69 0.55
C GLU A 35 17.35 -2.31 -0.04
N GLU A 36 16.76 -3.17 -0.86
CA GLU A 36 15.44 -2.97 -1.45
C GLU A 36 14.35 -2.99 -0.37
N ARG A 37 14.38 -4.03 0.48
CA ARG A 37 13.45 -4.19 1.60
C ARG A 37 13.50 -2.98 2.53
N ASP A 38 14.69 -2.58 2.95
CA ASP A 38 14.89 -1.53 3.94
C ASP A 38 14.50 -0.16 3.37
N ALA A 39 14.78 0.11 2.09
CA ALA A 39 14.34 1.33 1.42
C ALA A 39 12.80 1.43 1.34
N VAL A 40 12.14 0.36 0.89
CA VAL A 40 10.67 0.32 0.78
C VAL A 40 10.02 0.42 2.16
N ALA A 41 10.52 -0.34 3.13
CA ALA A 41 9.97 -0.32 4.48
C ALA A 41 10.12 1.06 5.15
N ALA A 42 11.28 1.71 4.99
CA ALA A 42 11.50 3.07 5.49
C ALA A 42 10.55 4.10 4.83
N TYR A 43 10.36 4.01 3.51
CA TYR A 43 9.41 4.85 2.79
C TYR A 43 7.97 4.68 3.32
N LEU A 44 7.49 3.44 3.41
CA LEU A 44 6.13 3.14 3.86
C LEU A 44 5.85 3.62 5.29
N ARG A 45 6.81 3.44 6.22
CA ARG A 45 6.68 3.91 7.61
C ARG A 45 6.70 5.42 7.76
N SER A 46 7.25 6.14 6.79
CA SER A 46 7.38 7.59 6.85
C SER A 46 6.16 8.35 6.30
N GLY A 47 5.14 7.63 5.80
CA GLY A 47 3.93 8.23 5.25
C GLY A 47 3.16 9.09 6.27
N THR A 48 2.42 10.06 5.77
CA THR A 48 1.51 10.87 6.59
C THR A 48 0.17 10.15 6.71
N VAL A 49 -0.31 9.94 7.93
CA VAL A 49 -1.66 9.41 8.20
C VAL A 49 -2.70 10.44 7.78
N PHE A 50 -3.69 10.01 6.97
CA PHE A 50 -4.80 10.87 6.51
C PHE A 50 -6.19 10.27 6.78
N VAL A 51 -6.29 9.01 7.18
CA VAL A 51 -7.53 8.39 7.66
C VAL A 51 -7.20 7.40 8.78
N ALA A 52 -8.08 7.32 9.79
CA ALA A 52 -8.05 6.28 10.81
C ALA A 52 -9.42 5.59 10.91
N SER A 53 -9.40 4.27 11.04
CA SER A 53 -10.60 3.43 11.17
C SER A 53 -10.78 2.93 12.61
N ALA A 54 -12.02 2.62 12.99
CA ALA A 54 -12.37 2.12 14.33
C ALA A 54 -12.12 0.61 14.52
N GLY A 55 -11.43 -0.05 13.59
CA GLY A 55 -11.10 -1.46 13.62
C GLY A 55 -9.68 -1.72 13.09
N PHE A 56 -9.13 -2.88 13.41
CA PHE A 56 -7.79 -3.28 12.98
C PHE A 56 -7.84 -4.19 11.75
N SER A 57 -6.92 -3.96 10.84
CA SER A 57 -6.58 -4.91 9.78
C SER A 57 -5.78 -6.08 10.36
N ILE A 58 -5.80 -7.22 9.67
CA ILE A 58 -5.04 -8.42 10.04
C ILE A 58 -4.09 -8.76 8.89
N CYS A 59 -2.85 -9.13 9.22
CA CYS A 59 -1.91 -9.62 8.21
C CYS A 59 -2.40 -10.96 7.65
N ARG A 60 -2.60 -11.03 6.33
CA ARG A 60 -3.08 -12.24 5.62
C ARG A 60 -2.07 -13.40 5.64
N LEU A 61 -0.80 -13.14 5.98
CA LEU A 61 0.26 -14.16 5.99
C LEU A 61 0.51 -14.76 7.38
N CYS A 62 0.43 -13.97 8.46
CA CYS A 62 0.74 -14.44 9.81
C CYS A 62 -0.32 -14.14 10.88
N GLY A 63 -1.42 -13.44 10.53
CA GLY A 63 -2.56 -13.24 11.42
C GLY A 63 -2.39 -12.18 12.52
N VAL A 64 -1.29 -11.44 12.56
CA VAL A 64 -1.10 -10.35 13.54
C VAL A 64 -1.96 -9.12 13.20
N LEU A 65 -2.25 -8.30 14.21
CA LEU A 65 -2.85 -6.99 13.99
C LEU A 65 -1.91 -6.13 13.13
N ASN A 66 -2.46 -5.53 12.09
CA ASN A 66 -1.70 -4.92 11.00
C ASN A 66 -2.15 -3.48 10.71
N GLY A 67 -2.34 -2.72 11.79
CA GLY A 67 -2.69 -1.30 11.73
C GLY A 67 -4.18 -1.00 11.55
N SER A 68 -4.53 0.27 11.67
CA SER A 68 -5.90 0.79 11.52
C SER A 68 -5.94 2.15 10.81
N THR A 69 -4.85 2.56 10.18
CA THR A 69 -4.71 3.86 9.51
C THR A 69 -4.32 3.72 8.04
N GLU A 70 -4.66 4.74 7.26
CA GLU A 70 -4.21 4.92 5.87
C GLU A 70 -3.18 6.04 5.80
N LEU A 71 -2.11 5.81 5.04
CA LEU A 71 -0.97 6.69 4.89
C LEU A 71 -0.80 7.12 3.44
N THR A 72 -0.10 8.23 3.23
CA THR A 72 0.25 8.74 1.90
C THR A 72 1.60 9.46 1.88
N ASP A 73 2.22 9.53 0.71
CA ASP A 73 3.32 10.46 0.42
C ASP A 73 2.83 11.80 -0.18
N GLY A 74 1.51 11.92 -0.41
CA GLY A 74 0.87 13.08 -1.00
C GLY A 74 1.14 13.25 -2.50
N GLU A 75 1.89 12.35 -3.13
CA GLU A 75 2.38 12.51 -4.50
C GLU A 75 2.10 11.32 -5.41
N HIS A 76 2.42 10.11 -4.97
CA HIS A 76 2.35 8.92 -5.81
C HIS A 76 1.33 7.91 -5.28
N PHE A 77 1.31 7.67 -3.97
CA PHE A 77 0.64 6.51 -3.39
C PHE A 77 -0.16 6.82 -2.13
N VAL A 78 -1.20 6.01 -1.91
CA VAL A 78 -1.88 5.82 -0.64
C VAL A 78 -1.81 4.34 -0.25
N TRP A 79 -1.64 4.02 1.03
CA TRP A 79 -1.46 2.65 1.49
C TRP A 79 -1.88 2.44 2.95
N PRO A 80 -2.27 1.21 3.34
CA PRO A 80 -2.58 0.89 4.71
C PRO A 80 -1.31 0.83 5.55
N GLU A 81 -1.40 1.23 6.81
CA GLU A 81 -0.31 1.20 7.81
C GLU A 81 0.47 -0.12 7.83
N GLY A 82 -0.27 -1.22 7.74
CA GLY A 82 0.27 -2.57 7.76
C GLY A 82 1.08 -2.97 6.53
N LEU A 83 1.15 -2.16 5.45
CA LEU A 83 1.89 -2.55 4.25
C LEU A 83 3.38 -2.76 4.52
N GLY A 84 3.98 -1.96 5.41
CA GLY A 84 5.38 -2.11 5.81
C GLY A 84 5.68 -3.49 6.42
N HIS A 85 4.76 -4.02 7.23
CA HIS A 85 4.91 -5.33 7.86
C HIS A 85 5.08 -6.46 6.83
N TYR A 86 4.37 -6.41 5.70
CA TYR A 86 4.49 -7.37 4.62
C TYR A 86 5.90 -7.42 4.02
N VAL A 87 6.49 -6.25 3.80
CA VAL A 87 7.84 -6.13 3.24
C VAL A 87 8.89 -6.60 4.24
N GLU A 88 8.77 -6.18 5.50
CA GLU A 88 9.78 -6.44 6.53
C GLU A 88 9.77 -7.87 7.05
N SER A 89 8.58 -8.42 7.29
CA SER A 89 8.43 -9.71 7.97
C SER A 89 8.26 -10.88 7.01
N HIS A 90 7.80 -10.61 5.78
CA HIS A 90 7.39 -11.66 4.84
C HIS A 90 8.05 -11.57 3.46
N ASN A 91 9.00 -10.65 3.25
CA ASN A 91 9.68 -10.45 1.96
C ASN A 91 8.71 -10.24 0.78
N VAL A 92 7.57 -9.58 1.04
CA VAL A 92 6.67 -9.16 -0.03
C VAL A 92 7.38 -8.12 -0.89
N ARG A 93 7.61 -8.46 -2.16
CA ARG A 93 8.22 -7.58 -3.16
C ARG A 93 7.13 -6.81 -3.89
N LEU A 94 7.02 -5.52 -3.60
CA LEU A 94 6.06 -4.62 -4.27
C LEU A 94 6.47 -4.35 -5.73
N PRO A 95 5.55 -3.86 -6.59
CA PRO A 95 5.86 -3.45 -7.95
C PRO A 95 7.03 -2.45 -8.02
N ALA A 96 7.80 -2.51 -9.11
CA ALA A 96 9.02 -1.74 -9.28
C ALA A 96 8.79 -0.22 -9.11
N GLU A 97 7.62 0.29 -9.49
CA GLU A 97 7.25 1.69 -9.35
C GLU A 97 7.25 2.17 -7.89
N VAL A 98 6.91 1.29 -6.94
CA VAL A 98 6.97 1.61 -5.50
C VAL A 98 8.43 1.70 -5.05
N LEU A 99 9.27 0.76 -5.49
CA LEU A 99 10.71 0.77 -5.20
C LEU A 99 11.40 2.02 -5.78
N GLU A 100 11.06 2.41 -7.00
CA GLU A 100 11.61 3.61 -7.65
C GLU A 100 11.30 4.89 -6.87
N VAL A 101 10.10 5.01 -6.30
CA VAL A 101 9.75 6.12 -5.40
C VAL A 101 10.46 5.99 -4.07
N ALA A 102 10.47 4.81 -3.45
CA ALA A 102 11.11 4.58 -2.15
C ALA A 102 12.61 4.87 -2.17
N ARG A 103 13.30 4.59 -3.29
CA ARG A 103 14.73 4.92 -3.49
C ARG A 103 15.03 6.42 -3.47
N ARG A 104 14.01 7.28 -3.62
CA ARG A 104 14.16 8.74 -3.47
C ARG A 104 14.25 9.15 -2.00
N GLY A 105 13.94 8.26 -1.07
CA GLY A 105 14.01 8.47 0.38
C GLY A 105 12.64 8.38 1.06
N ALA A 106 12.58 8.91 2.29
CA ALA A 106 11.35 8.98 3.07
C ALA A 106 10.26 9.82 2.36
N ALA A 107 9.00 9.45 2.58
CA ALA A 107 7.85 10.21 2.17
C ALA A 107 7.91 11.62 2.75
N ARG A 108 7.53 12.62 1.94
CA ARG A 108 7.49 14.00 2.40
C ARG A 108 6.30 14.19 3.34
N PRO A 109 6.44 14.99 4.42
CA PRO A 109 5.30 15.35 5.25
C PRO A 109 4.22 16.05 4.42
N VAL A 110 2.97 15.65 4.64
CA VAL A 110 1.77 16.23 4.03
C VAL A 110 0.96 16.93 5.12
N ASP A 111 0.23 17.99 4.77
CA ASP A 111 -0.82 18.52 5.64
C ASP A 111 -2.06 17.61 5.52
N PRO A 112 -2.41 16.82 6.55
CA PRO A 112 -3.48 15.84 6.46
C PRO A 112 -4.85 16.49 6.23
N PHE A 113 -5.12 17.67 6.81
CA PHE A 113 -6.41 18.36 6.63
C PHE A 113 -6.55 18.91 5.22
N ALA A 114 -5.46 19.47 4.66
CA ALA A 114 -5.47 19.92 3.28
C ALA A 114 -5.66 18.74 2.32
N PHE A 115 -5.01 17.60 2.60
CA PHE A 115 -5.13 16.38 1.81
C PHE A 115 -6.55 15.80 1.87
N GLU A 116 -7.13 15.65 3.06
CA GLU A 116 -8.50 15.15 3.27
C GLU A 116 -9.53 16.02 2.54
N ARG A 117 -9.44 17.35 2.68
CA ARG A 117 -10.33 18.28 1.95
C ARG A 117 -10.15 18.17 0.44
N ALA A 118 -8.91 18.02 -0.04
CA ALA A 118 -8.62 17.85 -1.45
C ALA A 118 -9.21 16.54 -2.01
N LEU A 119 -9.24 15.49 -1.20
CA LEU A 119 -9.74 14.17 -1.55
C LEU A 119 -11.27 14.06 -1.46
N PHE A 120 -11.86 14.46 -0.32
CA PHE A 120 -13.27 14.17 -0.01
C PHE A 120 -14.23 15.31 -0.34
N GLU A 121 -13.77 16.56 -0.27
CA GLU A 121 -14.65 17.73 -0.45
C GLU A 121 -14.52 18.30 -1.86
N THR A 122 -13.31 18.70 -2.24
CA THR A 122 -13.06 19.43 -3.49
C THR A 122 -12.80 18.53 -4.68
N HIS A 123 -12.43 17.26 -4.45
CA HIS A 123 -12.08 16.28 -5.47
C HIS A 123 -10.93 16.74 -6.39
N GLU A 124 -10.06 17.62 -5.91
CA GLU A 124 -8.80 18.00 -6.58
C GLU A 124 -7.79 16.84 -6.57
N LEU A 125 -7.93 15.95 -5.58
CA LEU A 125 -7.24 14.67 -5.48
C LEU A 125 -8.21 13.51 -5.69
N THR A 126 -7.76 12.49 -6.40
CA THR A 126 -8.48 11.20 -6.51
C THR A 126 -7.54 10.02 -6.31
N ILE A 127 -8.12 8.90 -5.86
CA ILE A 127 -7.41 7.64 -5.69
C ILE A 127 -7.78 6.70 -6.83
N GLU A 128 -6.76 6.09 -7.44
CA GLU A 128 -6.87 5.13 -8.53
C GLU A 128 -6.56 3.73 -8.00
N GLU A 129 -7.57 2.85 -8.01
CA GLU A 129 -7.46 1.48 -7.49
C GLU A 129 -7.22 0.43 -8.58
N ARG A 130 -7.57 0.72 -9.84
CA ARG A 130 -7.61 -0.28 -10.91
C ARG A 130 -6.21 -0.78 -11.24
N TRP A 131 -5.19 0.08 -11.18
CA TRP A 131 -3.81 -0.37 -11.36
C TRP A 131 -3.47 -1.48 -10.37
N TRP A 132 -3.76 -1.29 -9.08
CA TRP A 132 -3.48 -2.29 -8.07
C TRP A 132 -4.31 -3.56 -8.25
N ARG A 133 -5.63 -3.41 -8.47
CA ARG A 133 -6.54 -4.54 -8.73
C ARG A 133 -6.19 -5.35 -9.99
N SER A 134 -5.48 -4.75 -10.94
CA SER A 134 -5.05 -5.43 -12.17
C SER A 134 -3.81 -6.31 -11.99
N LEU A 135 -3.09 -6.17 -10.87
CA LEU A 135 -1.97 -7.03 -10.53
C LEU A 135 -2.47 -8.45 -10.22
N PRO A 136 -1.64 -9.49 -10.41
CA PRO A 136 -2.10 -10.86 -10.33
C PRO A 136 -2.76 -11.19 -8.99
N ALA A 137 -4.01 -11.63 -9.05
CA ALA A 137 -4.54 -12.60 -8.10
C ALA A 137 -3.92 -13.95 -8.49
N THR A 138 -3.51 -14.77 -7.53
CA THR A 138 -2.99 -16.10 -7.86
C THR A 138 -4.09 -16.87 -8.57
N ASP A 139 -3.99 -17.02 -9.90
CA ASP A 139 -4.74 -18.01 -10.64
C ASP A 139 -4.27 -19.36 -10.11
N ASN A 140 -5.05 -19.93 -9.19
CA ASN A 140 -4.82 -21.29 -8.72
C ASN A 140 -5.25 -22.26 -9.84
N GLN A 141 -4.46 -22.33 -10.91
CA GLN A 141 -4.56 -23.36 -11.92
C GLN A 141 -3.72 -24.57 -11.49
N SER A 142 -4.47 -25.63 -11.14
CA SER A 142 -4.14 -27.05 -11.33
C SER A 142 -3.22 -27.72 -10.30
N ALA A 143 -3.86 -28.46 -9.39
CA ALA A 143 -3.49 -29.85 -9.06
C ALA A 143 -4.75 -30.71 -9.03
#